data_AF-A0A3P7DS90-F1
#
_entry.id   AF-A0A3P7DS90-F1
#
_cell.length_a   1.000
_cell.length_b   1.000
_cell.length_c   1.000
_cell.angle_alpha   90.00
_cell.angle_beta   90.00
_cell.angle_gamma   90.00
#
_symmetry.space_group_name_H-M   'P 1'
#
loop_
_entity.id
_entity.type
_entity.pdbx_description
1 polymer ?
#
loop_
_entity_poly.entity_id
_entity_poly.type
_entity_poly.pdbx_seq_one_letter_code
_entity_poly.pdbx_strand_id
1 'polypeptide(L)'
;MVTIYQFMVAFGFTVANAVAAWFAHYDPVNIGWRLMFAFAAVPALIQLIGFLFLPETPRYLINHGHEKEAQEVLHRLYDDDKEWIAYEMGEVAREMRREAILRQENGDEFVLRRVLRTAHVRKALALGCALQMFQQLAGINTILYYTSSIIRSAGVHDKITTIWISCGISTVQAVGTILPLNLIERLGRRTLVLSSLIGVVITLCMMGGAFILINYDSTKINPAQAYIGIDMNSTSTNKELLDLCFGFRNCDDCVTSEHCGYCSLREESSSLPTTFGQCLPVNSENTQHSLYGYCKDGMNNATAYLFTDTSCKTRFTVLPIVIMILYISVYSLGMGPIPWVFNAEVYPIWARGTCVALSTFTNWTFNLLMSLTYLSLSQAITKHGAFFLYAGISFFGFIIFYFSAPETRGRRIEEIERLFMNEKEITSERNQRHEKTVSGSVI
;
A
#
# COMPACT_ATOMS: atom_id res chain seq x y z
N MET A 1 -2.49 20.66 -2.09
CA MET A 1 -3.60 19.95 -1.39
C MET A 1 -3.47 18.43 -1.48
N VAL A 2 -3.40 17.81 -2.67
CA VAL A 2 -3.33 16.34 -2.82
C VAL A 2 -2.11 15.70 -2.14
N THR A 3 -0.99 16.42 -2.07
CA THR A 3 0.20 15.96 -1.34
C THR A 3 0.00 15.96 0.18
N ILE A 4 -0.81 16.88 0.72
CA ILE A 4 -1.18 16.93 2.14
C ILE A 4 -2.05 15.71 2.50
N TYR A 5 -2.92 15.29 1.58
CA TYR A 5 -3.72 14.07 1.75
C TYR A 5 -2.82 12.84 2.00
N GLN A 6 -1.75 12.67 1.22
CA GLN A 6 -0.81 11.55 1.43
C GLN A 6 -0.13 11.62 2.81
N PHE A 7 0.23 12.81 3.27
CA PHE A 7 0.77 13.01 4.61
C PHE A 7 -0.26 12.64 5.70
N MET A 8 -1.50 13.09 5.56
CA MET A 8 -2.58 12.77 6.50
C MET A 8 -2.84 11.27 6.59
N VAL A 9 -2.81 10.55 5.47
CA VAL A 9 -2.94 9.08 5.45
C VAL A 9 -1.79 8.41 6.21
N ALA A 10 -0.53 8.80 5.93
CA ALA A 10 0.63 8.23 6.61
C ALA A 10 0.69 8.58 8.11
N PHE A 11 0.27 9.79 8.47
CA PHE A 11 0.10 10.21 9.85
C PHE A 11 -0.95 9.35 10.57
N GLY A 12 -2.12 9.16 9.95
CA GLY A 12 -3.17 8.29 10.48
C GLY A 12 -2.69 6.85 10.69
N PHE A 13 -1.92 6.31 9.74
CA PHE A 13 -1.30 4.99 9.87
C PHE A 13 -0.33 4.92 11.06
N THR A 14 0.46 5.97 11.29
CA THR A 14 1.38 6.06 12.43
C THR A 14 0.63 6.10 13.76
N VAL A 15 -0.41 6.94 13.87
CA VAL A 15 -1.24 7.02 15.07
C VAL A 15 -1.92 5.69 15.34
N ALA A 16 -2.43 5.01 14.32
CA ALA A 16 -3.04 3.68 14.48
C ALA A 16 -2.03 2.65 15.03
N ASN A 17 -0.80 2.62 14.51
CA ASN A 17 0.24 1.73 15.03
C ASN A 17 0.68 2.10 16.45
N ALA A 18 0.74 3.38 16.80
CA ALA A 18 1.07 3.82 18.15
C ALA A 18 -0.02 3.42 19.16
N VAL A 19 -1.29 3.58 18.79
CA VAL A 19 -2.44 3.13 19.59
C VAL A 19 -2.43 1.61 19.75
N ALA A 20 -2.14 0.88 18.68
CA ALA A 20 -1.98 -0.58 18.73
C ALA A 20 -0.82 -1.00 19.64
N ALA A 21 0.34 -0.33 19.56
CA ALA A 21 1.47 -0.58 20.45
C ALA A 21 1.10 -0.33 21.92
N TRP A 22 0.35 0.74 22.20
CA TRP A 22 -0.12 1.06 23.53
C TRP A 22 -1.04 -0.03 24.09
N PHE A 23 -2.11 -0.38 23.37
CA PHE A 23 -3.06 -1.40 23.81
C PHE A 23 -2.48 -2.82 23.83
N ALA A 24 -1.42 -3.10 23.08
CA ALA A 24 -0.76 -4.41 23.12
C ALA A 24 -0.15 -4.77 24.49
N HIS A 25 0.12 -3.77 25.35
CA HIS A 25 0.59 -4.02 26.72
C HIS A 25 -0.56 -4.41 27.67
N TYR A 26 -1.80 -4.06 27.33
CA TYR A 26 -2.99 -4.31 28.15
C TYR A 26 -3.73 -5.55 27.64
N ASP A 27 -3.45 -6.71 28.24
CA ASP A 27 -4.03 -8.02 27.91
C ASP A 27 -4.29 -8.20 26.40
N PRO A 28 -3.25 -8.51 25.62
CA PRO A 28 -3.34 -8.53 24.16
C PRO A 28 -4.36 -9.55 23.63
N VAL A 29 -4.68 -10.60 24.39
CA VAL A 29 -5.53 -11.71 23.95
C VAL A 29 -7.02 -11.38 24.14
N ASN A 30 -7.40 -10.83 25.29
CA ASN A 30 -8.82 -10.66 25.60
C ASN A 30 -9.33 -9.24 25.33
N ILE A 31 -8.51 -8.22 25.61
CA ILE A 31 -8.97 -6.82 25.67
C ILE A 31 -8.25 -5.96 24.64
N GLY A 32 -6.92 -6.08 24.51
CA GLY A 32 -6.10 -5.19 23.71
C GLY A 32 -6.60 -5.03 22.27
N TRP A 33 -6.79 -6.13 21.54
CA TRP A 33 -7.27 -6.07 20.14
C TRP A 33 -8.67 -5.47 20.02
N ARG A 34 -9.57 -5.71 21.00
CA ARG A 34 -10.93 -5.14 21.01
C ARG A 34 -10.89 -3.63 21.17
N LEU A 35 -10.01 -3.12 22.05
CA LEU A 35 -9.82 -1.69 22.25
C LEU A 35 -9.24 -1.01 20.99
N MET A 36 -8.34 -1.68 20.25
CA MET A 36 -7.83 -1.16 18.98
C MET A 36 -8.95 -0.92 17.97
N PHE A 37 -9.88 -1.87 17.81
CA PHE A 37 -11.04 -1.71 16.94
C PHE A 37 -12.02 -0.65 17.46
N ALA A 38 -12.28 -0.63 18.77
CA ALA A 38 -13.15 0.37 19.37
C ALA A 38 -12.62 1.80 19.18
N PHE A 39 -11.30 1.98 19.26
CA PHE A 39 -10.67 3.29 19.08
C PHE A 39 -10.80 3.79 17.63
N ALA A 40 -10.84 2.91 16.63
CA ALA A 40 -11.08 3.30 15.24
C ALA A 40 -12.45 3.96 15.01
N ALA A 41 -13.44 3.71 15.89
CA ALA A 41 -14.74 4.38 15.83
C ALA A 41 -14.68 5.85 16.26
N VAL A 42 -13.71 6.25 17.10
CA VAL A 42 -13.59 7.62 17.61
C VAL A 42 -13.37 8.64 16.49
N PRO A 43 -12.35 8.53 15.61
CA PRO A 43 -12.18 9.47 14.51
C PRO A 43 -13.33 9.42 13.51
N ALA A 44 -13.97 8.25 13.30
CA ALA A 44 -15.13 8.13 12.43
C ALA A 44 -16.35 8.89 12.99
N LEU A 45 -16.58 8.86 14.31
CA LEU A 45 -17.63 9.63 14.97
C LEU A 45 -17.36 11.13 14.91
N ILE A 46 -16.11 11.55 15.13
CA ILE A 46 -15.70 12.95 14.97
C ILE A 46 -15.97 13.41 13.54
N GLN A 47 -15.62 12.59 12.55
CA GLN A 47 -15.86 12.89 11.14
C GLN A 47 -17.36 12.96 10.82
N LEU A 48 -18.18 12.04 11.35
CA LEU A 48 -19.64 12.06 11.18
C LEU A 48 -20.25 13.35 11.75
N ILE A 49 -19.86 13.72 12.97
CA ILE A 49 -20.31 14.97 13.61
C ILE A 49 -19.88 16.17 12.76
N GLY A 50 -18.64 16.18 12.26
CA GLY A 50 -18.13 17.23 11.38
C GLY A 50 -18.94 17.39 10.09
N PHE A 51 -19.38 16.28 9.46
CA PHE A 51 -20.21 16.32 8.26
C PHE A 51 -21.59 16.93 8.49
N LEU A 52 -22.16 16.85 9.71
CA LEU A 52 -23.45 17.50 10.02
C LEU A 52 -23.40 19.02 9.94
N PHE A 53 -22.21 19.61 10.01
CA PHE A 53 -21.99 21.06 9.92
C PHE A 53 -21.36 21.50 8.60
N LEU A 54 -21.05 20.57 7.69
CA LEU A 54 -20.42 20.89 6.42
C LEU A 54 -21.45 21.56 5.50
N PRO A 55 -21.20 22.81 5.03
CA PRO A 55 -22.09 23.43 4.06
C PRO A 55 -22.02 22.71 2.71
N GLU A 56 -23.08 22.86 1.93
CA GLU A 56 -23.12 22.33 0.56
C GLU A 56 -22.01 22.94 -0.32
N THR A 57 -21.56 22.17 -1.31
CA THR A 57 -20.46 22.63 -2.18
C THR A 57 -20.92 23.80 -3.07
N PRO A 58 -20.09 24.84 -3.28
CA PRO A 58 -20.44 25.96 -4.15
C PRO A 58 -20.84 25.53 -5.57
N ARG A 59 -20.18 24.50 -6.11
CA ARG A 59 -20.50 23.93 -7.42
C ARG A 59 -21.93 23.36 -7.47
N TYR A 60 -22.35 22.63 -6.43
CA TYR A 60 -23.71 22.11 -6.34
C TYR A 60 -24.75 23.24 -6.27
N LEU A 61 -24.50 24.25 -5.44
CA LEU A 61 -25.40 25.38 -5.25
C LEU A 61 -25.59 26.17 -6.55
N ILE A 62 -24.50 26.51 -7.26
CA ILE A 62 -24.59 27.21 -8.55
C ILE A 62 -25.33 26.35 -9.59
N ASN A 63 -25.09 25.03 -9.63
CA ASN A 63 -25.79 24.12 -10.54
C ASN A 63 -27.31 24.08 -10.33
N HIS A 64 -27.75 24.33 -9.09
CA HIS A 64 -29.18 24.41 -8.75
C HIS A 64 -29.71 25.86 -8.77
N GLY A 65 -28.93 26.83 -9.26
CA GLY A 65 -29.33 28.23 -9.36
C GLY A 65 -29.24 29.02 -8.04
N HIS A 66 -28.65 28.45 -7.00
CA HIS A 66 -28.49 29.06 -5.68
C HIS A 66 -27.17 29.87 -5.60
N GLU A 67 -26.98 30.82 -6.52
CA GLU A 67 -25.73 31.59 -6.60
C GLU A 67 -25.43 32.41 -5.33
N LYS A 68 -26.46 32.94 -4.67
CA LYS A 68 -26.30 33.70 -3.41
C LYS A 68 -25.77 32.83 -2.28
N GLU A 69 -26.32 31.64 -2.10
CA GLU A 69 -25.85 30.68 -1.08
C GLU A 69 -24.42 30.22 -1.39
N ALA A 70 -24.10 29.99 -2.67
CA ALA A 70 -22.73 29.66 -3.09
C ALA A 70 -21.75 30.78 -2.72
N GLN A 71 -22.15 32.04 -2.94
CA GLN A 71 -21.34 33.19 -2.58
C GLN A 71 -21.14 33.30 -1.06
N GLU A 72 -22.18 33.05 -0.25
CA GLU A 72 -22.06 33.02 1.22
C GLU A 72 -21.10 31.93 1.71
N VAL A 73 -21.13 30.74 1.11
CA VAL A 73 -20.18 29.67 1.43
C VAL A 73 -18.75 30.09 1.07
N LEU A 74 -18.55 30.74 -0.06
CA LEU A 74 -17.23 31.24 -0.49
C LEU A 74 -16.74 32.40 0.39
N HIS A 75 -17.62 33.29 0.83
CA HIS A 75 -17.30 34.36 1.82
C HIS A 75 -16.76 33.76 3.12
N ARG A 76 -17.39 32.70 3.64
CA ARG A 76 -16.89 32.00 4.83
C ARG A 76 -15.58 31.26 4.60
N LEU A 77 -15.32 30.78 3.39
CA LEU A 77 -14.13 29.99 3.07
C LEU A 77 -12.90 30.86 2.81
N TYR A 78 -13.09 32.01 2.16
CA TYR A 78 -12.02 32.92 1.73
C TYR A 78 -11.95 34.20 2.58
N ASP A 79 -12.57 34.22 3.76
CA ASP A 79 -12.55 35.36 4.72
C ASP A 79 -12.94 36.69 4.06
N ASP A 80 -14.05 36.69 3.32
CA ASP A 80 -14.58 37.83 2.56
C ASP A 80 -13.64 38.42 1.48
N ASP A 81 -12.63 37.68 1.00
CA ASP A 81 -11.78 38.10 -0.11
C ASP A 81 -12.58 38.18 -1.43
N LYS A 82 -13.00 39.39 -1.76
CA LYS A 82 -13.86 39.67 -2.92
C LYS A 82 -13.23 39.26 -4.25
N GLU A 83 -11.90 39.36 -4.39
CA GLU A 83 -11.22 39.05 -5.64
C GLU A 83 -11.21 37.53 -5.88
N TRP A 84 -10.85 36.75 -4.87
CA TRP A 84 -10.85 35.29 -4.94
C TRP A 84 -12.26 34.72 -5.08
N ILE A 85 -13.24 35.28 -4.38
CA ILE A 85 -14.64 34.84 -4.47
C ILE A 85 -15.19 35.09 -5.88
N ALA A 86 -14.94 36.27 -6.46
CA ALA A 86 -15.35 36.57 -7.83
C ALA A 86 -14.64 35.67 -8.86
N TYR A 87 -13.36 35.39 -8.65
CA TYR A 87 -12.58 34.47 -9.48
C TYR A 87 -13.17 33.05 -9.45
N GLU A 88 -13.42 32.50 -8.26
CA GLU A 88 -13.95 31.14 -8.09
C GLU A 88 -15.37 31.01 -8.66
N MET A 89 -16.25 32.00 -8.37
CA MET A 89 -17.59 32.07 -8.96
C MET A 89 -17.53 32.08 -10.49
N GLY A 90 -16.60 32.86 -11.06
CA GLY A 90 -16.39 32.95 -12.50
C GLY A 90 -15.81 31.67 -13.12
N GLU A 91 -14.95 30.94 -12.42
CA GLU A 91 -14.41 29.65 -12.86
C GLU A 91 -15.51 28.59 -12.87
N VAL A 92 -16.24 28.43 -11.77
CA VAL A 92 -17.34 27.45 -11.67
C VAL A 92 -18.44 27.73 -12.71
N ALA A 93 -18.85 28.98 -12.87
CA ALA A 93 -19.88 29.33 -13.86
C ALA A 93 -19.44 29.04 -15.31
N ARG A 94 -18.16 29.30 -15.65
CA ARG A 94 -17.60 28.98 -16.98
C ARG A 94 -17.55 27.48 -17.22
N GLU A 95 -17.13 26.69 -16.22
CA GLU A 95 -17.10 25.24 -16.29
C GLU A 95 -18.50 24.65 -16.51
N MET A 96 -19.50 25.12 -15.75
CA MET A 96 -20.87 24.62 -15.89
C MET A 96 -21.50 24.98 -17.23
N ARG A 97 -21.27 26.20 -17.76
CA ARG A 97 -21.72 26.54 -19.12
C ARG A 97 -21.11 25.60 -20.15
N ARG A 98 -19.84 25.23 -19.99
CA ARG A 98 -19.16 24.28 -20.88
C ARG A 98 -19.80 22.89 -20.78
N GLU A 99 -20.10 22.41 -19.58
CA GLU A 99 -20.80 21.14 -19.38
C GLU A 99 -22.22 21.16 -19.93
N ALA A 100 -22.97 22.25 -19.77
CA ALA A 100 -24.32 22.42 -20.30
C ALA A 100 -24.34 22.39 -21.84
N ILE A 101 -23.43 23.11 -22.50
CA ILE A 101 -23.26 23.08 -23.96
C ILE A 101 -22.92 21.64 -24.42
N LEU A 102 -21.99 20.97 -23.74
CA LEU A 102 -21.59 19.61 -24.08
C LEU A 102 -22.69 18.56 -23.82
N ARG A 103 -23.62 18.81 -22.88
CA ARG A 103 -24.82 17.99 -22.69
C ARG A 103 -25.83 18.23 -23.81
N GLN A 104 -25.98 19.46 -24.29
CA GLN A 104 -26.84 19.77 -25.43
C GLN A 104 -26.33 19.16 -26.75
N GLU A 105 -25.03 19.25 -27.04
CA GLU A 105 -24.45 18.76 -28.30
C GLU A 105 -24.45 17.22 -28.41
N ASN A 106 -24.22 16.51 -27.30
CA ASN A 106 -23.96 15.07 -27.31
C ASN A 106 -25.05 14.24 -26.58
N GLY A 107 -26.09 14.90 -26.04
CA GLY A 107 -27.12 14.27 -25.22
C GLY A 107 -26.63 13.80 -23.84
N ASP A 108 -27.53 13.16 -23.08
CA ASP A 108 -27.29 12.50 -21.78
C ASP A 108 -26.44 11.21 -21.91
N GLU A 109 -25.45 11.21 -22.82
CA GLU A 109 -24.52 10.10 -22.94
C GLU A 109 -23.74 9.95 -21.63
N PHE A 110 -23.71 8.72 -21.11
CA PHE A 110 -22.88 8.39 -19.95
C PHE A 110 -21.44 8.87 -20.17
N VAL A 111 -20.91 9.62 -19.21
CA VAL A 111 -19.54 10.19 -19.25
C VAL A 111 -18.51 9.11 -19.57
N LEU A 112 -18.68 7.89 -19.05
CA LEU A 112 -17.81 6.75 -19.33
C LEU A 112 -17.73 6.41 -20.83
N ARG A 113 -18.86 6.41 -21.53
CA ARG A 113 -18.90 6.12 -22.97
C ARG A 113 -18.19 7.23 -23.76
N ARG A 114 -18.35 8.48 -23.34
CA ARG A 114 -17.63 9.63 -23.92
C ARG A 114 -16.13 9.54 -23.68
N VAL A 115 -15.69 9.14 -22.48
CA VAL A 115 -14.28 8.91 -22.15
C VAL A 115 -13.68 7.83 -23.05
N LEU A 116 -14.38 6.72 -23.28
CA LEU A 116 -13.89 5.63 -24.12
C LEU A 116 -13.76 6.00 -25.61
N ARG A 117 -14.61 6.91 -26.11
CA ARG A 117 -14.56 7.45 -27.47
C ARG A 117 -13.46 8.49 -27.66
N THR A 118 -13.14 9.25 -26.63
CA THR A 118 -12.18 10.35 -26.70
C THR A 118 -10.75 9.83 -26.54
N ALA A 119 -9.98 9.78 -27.63
CA ALA A 119 -8.70 9.07 -27.68
C ALA A 119 -7.66 9.61 -26.69
N HIS A 120 -7.49 10.93 -26.59
CA HIS A 120 -6.53 11.54 -25.66
C HIS A 120 -6.90 11.29 -24.19
N VAL A 121 -8.20 11.36 -23.83
CA VAL A 121 -8.67 11.05 -22.47
C VAL A 121 -8.47 9.57 -22.15
N ARG A 122 -8.72 8.67 -23.11
CA ARG A 122 -8.46 7.24 -22.94
C ARG A 122 -6.99 6.94 -22.67
N LYS A 123 -6.05 7.62 -23.34
CA LYS A 123 -4.61 7.48 -23.07
C LYS A 123 -4.26 7.97 -21.67
N ALA A 124 -4.77 9.14 -21.27
CA ALA A 124 -4.56 9.69 -19.94
C ALA A 124 -5.10 8.74 -18.85
N LEU A 125 -6.30 8.19 -19.06
CA LEU A 125 -6.93 7.23 -18.15
C LEU A 125 -6.13 5.94 -18.06
N ALA A 126 -5.68 5.38 -19.18
CA ALA A 126 -4.85 4.18 -19.18
C ALA A 126 -3.56 4.40 -18.38
N LEU A 127 -2.91 5.55 -18.55
CA LEU A 127 -1.70 5.90 -17.80
C LEU A 127 -1.98 6.12 -16.31
N GLY A 128 -3.06 6.81 -15.97
CA GLY A 128 -3.47 7.04 -14.57
C GLY A 128 -3.87 5.76 -13.84
N CYS A 129 -4.61 4.86 -14.49
CA CYS A 129 -4.90 3.52 -13.99
C CYS A 129 -3.64 2.67 -13.86
N ALA A 130 -2.73 2.71 -14.84
CA ALA A 130 -1.45 2.00 -14.76
C ALA A 130 -0.61 2.49 -13.57
N LEU A 131 -0.54 3.81 -13.32
CA LEU A 131 0.15 4.37 -12.15
C LEU A 131 -0.43 3.83 -10.85
N GLN A 132 -1.77 3.81 -10.72
CA GLN A 132 -2.46 3.28 -9.54
C GLN A 132 -2.25 1.77 -9.37
N MET A 133 -2.24 1.02 -10.47
CA MET A 133 -1.96 -0.42 -10.47
C MET A 133 -0.53 -0.71 -10.00
N PHE A 134 0.48 -0.10 -10.61
CA PHE A 134 1.89 -0.32 -10.25
C PHE A 134 2.25 0.22 -8.88
N GLN A 135 1.53 1.22 -8.38
CA GLN A 135 1.62 1.67 -7.00
C GLN A 135 1.36 0.51 -6.02
N GLN A 136 0.32 -0.29 -6.28
CA GLN A 136 -0.07 -1.40 -5.41
C GLN A 136 0.74 -2.68 -5.69
N LEU A 137 1.05 -2.96 -6.95
CA LEU A 137 1.87 -4.11 -7.34
C LEU A 137 3.32 -4.02 -6.84
N ALA A 138 3.80 -2.81 -6.50
CA ALA A 138 5.06 -2.65 -5.77
C ALA A 138 5.01 -3.28 -4.36
N GLY A 139 3.83 -3.60 -3.85
CA GLY A 139 3.63 -4.33 -2.60
C GLY A 139 3.67 -3.46 -1.35
N ILE A 140 3.51 -2.13 -1.45
CA ILE A 140 3.59 -1.24 -0.28
C ILE A 140 2.58 -1.60 0.81
N ASN A 141 1.29 -1.77 0.47
CA ASN A 141 0.26 -2.04 1.47
C ASN A 141 0.43 -3.43 2.06
N THR A 142 0.80 -4.42 1.23
CA THR A 142 1.20 -5.75 1.68
C THR A 142 2.33 -5.70 2.69
N ILE A 143 3.42 -4.99 2.38
CA ILE A 143 4.56 -4.85 3.30
C ILE A 143 4.11 -4.18 4.60
N LEU A 144 3.24 -3.18 4.55
CA LEU A 144 2.73 -2.49 5.74
C LEU A 144 1.80 -3.37 6.59
N TYR A 145 0.85 -4.07 5.98
CA TYR A 145 -0.07 -4.98 6.69
C TYR A 145 0.66 -6.16 7.32
N TYR A 146 1.65 -6.72 6.60
CA TYR A 146 2.44 -7.85 7.07
C TYR A 146 3.77 -7.43 7.69
N THR A 147 3.97 -6.14 8.01
CA THR A 147 5.24 -5.63 8.58
C THR A 147 5.65 -6.44 9.81
N SER A 148 4.72 -6.67 10.74
CA SER A 148 4.98 -7.47 11.93
C SER A 148 5.35 -8.91 11.60
N SER A 149 4.72 -9.53 10.59
CA SER A 149 5.04 -10.88 10.14
C SER A 149 6.41 -10.97 9.47
N ILE A 150 6.78 -9.96 8.68
CA ILE A 150 8.09 -9.82 8.03
C ILE A 150 9.20 -9.67 9.08
N ILE A 151 8.99 -8.82 10.10
CA ILE A 151 9.95 -8.61 11.20
C ILE A 151 10.13 -9.87 12.04
N ARG A 152 9.05 -10.60 12.33
CA ARG A 152 9.15 -11.90 13.04
C ARG A 152 9.87 -12.94 12.19
N SER A 153 9.59 -12.98 10.89
CA SER A 153 10.31 -13.84 9.94
C SER A 153 11.80 -13.50 9.83
N ALA A 154 12.20 -12.26 10.16
CA ALA A 154 13.60 -11.87 10.25
C ALA A 154 14.32 -12.39 11.51
N GLY A 155 13.59 -12.95 12.49
CA GLY A 155 14.14 -13.53 13.71
C GLY A 155 13.80 -12.76 15.00
N VAL A 156 12.93 -11.74 14.95
CA VAL A 156 12.44 -11.08 16.16
C VAL A 156 11.36 -11.96 16.81
N HIS A 157 11.70 -12.60 17.93
CA HIS A 157 10.78 -13.50 18.63
C HIS A 157 9.67 -12.75 19.38
N ASP A 158 10.00 -11.63 20.02
CA ASP A 158 9.08 -10.90 20.88
C ASP A 158 8.02 -10.12 20.08
N LYS A 159 6.74 -10.37 20.42
CA LYS A 159 5.60 -9.75 19.73
C LYS A 159 5.49 -8.26 20.03
N ILE A 160 5.79 -7.83 21.27
CA ILE A 160 5.65 -6.43 21.69
C ILE A 160 6.73 -5.58 21.01
N THR A 161 7.98 -6.05 21.02
CA THR A 161 9.11 -5.42 20.32
C THR A 161 8.83 -5.28 18.83
N THR A 162 8.25 -6.32 18.21
CA THR A 162 7.83 -6.27 16.80
C THR A 162 6.86 -5.12 16.54
N ILE A 163 5.84 -4.94 17.39
CA ILE A 163 4.83 -3.88 17.21
C ILE A 163 5.47 -2.49 17.35
N TRP A 164 6.40 -2.29 18.29
CA TRP A 164 7.12 -1.03 18.42
C TRP A 164 8.01 -0.72 17.21
N ILE A 165 8.68 -1.73 16.65
CA ILE A 165 9.45 -1.57 15.40
C ILE A 165 8.49 -1.18 14.26
N SER A 166 7.33 -1.84 14.12
CA SER A 166 6.30 -1.48 13.12
C SER A 166 5.83 -0.02 13.26
N CYS A 167 5.66 0.46 14.51
CA CYS A 167 5.33 1.86 14.78
C CYS A 167 6.44 2.82 14.34
N GLY A 168 7.70 2.49 14.60
CA GLY A 168 8.84 3.28 14.13
C GLY A 168 8.91 3.35 12.61
N ILE A 169 8.68 2.23 11.93
CA ILE A 169 8.67 2.15 10.47
C ILE A 169 7.54 2.98 9.86
N SER A 170 6.36 2.94 10.47
CA SER A 170 5.21 3.78 10.09
C SER A 170 5.52 5.28 10.27
N THR A 171 6.24 5.63 11.33
CA THR A 171 6.68 7.01 11.57
C THR A 171 7.61 7.50 10.46
N VAL A 172 8.56 6.66 10.03
CA VAL A 172 9.44 6.98 8.89
C VAL A 172 8.63 7.20 7.61
N GLN A 173 7.57 6.42 7.40
CA GLN A 173 6.66 6.66 6.27
C GLN A 173 6.03 8.06 6.35
N ALA A 174 5.46 8.43 7.50
CA ALA A 174 4.83 9.74 7.69
C ALA A 174 5.81 10.89 7.43
N VAL A 175 7.01 10.84 8.03
CA VAL A 175 8.06 11.86 7.80
C VAL A 175 8.52 11.87 6.35
N GLY A 176 8.67 10.70 5.73
CA GLY A 176 9.09 10.56 4.33
C GLY A 176 8.12 11.21 3.34
N THR A 177 6.83 11.34 3.68
CA THR A 177 5.85 12.03 2.82
C THR A 177 5.92 13.56 2.86
N ILE A 178 6.66 14.15 3.81
CA ILE A 178 6.88 15.60 3.87
C ILE A 178 7.87 16.03 2.78
N LEU A 179 8.89 15.23 2.49
CA LEU A 179 9.93 15.55 1.48
C LEU A 179 9.36 15.80 0.07
N PRO A 180 8.44 14.96 -0.46
CA PRO A 180 7.76 15.20 -1.74
C PRO A 180 7.08 16.56 -1.85
N LEU A 181 6.58 17.15 -0.75
CA LEU A 181 5.87 18.44 -0.80
C LEU A 181 6.73 19.52 -1.49
N ASN A 182 8.02 19.56 -1.16
CA ASN A 182 8.97 20.50 -1.75
C ASN A 182 9.63 19.95 -3.02
N LEU A 183 9.78 18.62 -3.14
CA LEU A 183 10.47 18.01 -4.27
C LEU A 183 9.63 17.94 -5.55
N ILE A 184 8.31 17.76 -5.43
CA ILE A 184 7.40 17.68 -6.59
C ILE A 184 7.46 18.95 -7.43
N GLU A 185 7.48 20.10 -6.75
CA GLU A 185 7.59 21.39 -7.41
C GLU A 185 8.97 21.67 -8.01
N ARG A 186 10.02 20.99 -7.52
CA ARG A 186 11.42 21.22 -7.91
C ARG A 186 11.97 20.24 -8.95
N LEU A 187 11.66 18.95 -8.84
CA LEU A 187 12.20 17.88 -9.68
C LEU A 187 11.24 17.43 -10.79
N GLY A 188 9.95 17.75 -10.67
CA GLY A 188 8.93 17.27 -11.60
C GLY A 188 8.46 15.86 -11.28
N ARG A 189 7.36 15.48 -11.91
CA ARG A 189 6.56 14.30 -11.53
C ARG A 189 7.15 13.05 -12.15
N ARG A 190 7.60 13.14 -13.40
CA ARG A 190 8.20 12.01 -14.13
C ARG A 190 9.49 11.56 -13.46
N THR A 191 10.38 12.50 -13.14
CA THR A 191 11.67 12.21 -12.50
C THR A 191 11.46 11.50 -11.17
N LEU A 192 10.54 11.97 -10.33
CA LEU A 192 10.25 11.38 -9.02
C LEU A 192 9.69 9.96 -9.10
N VAL A 193 8.76 9.70 -10.02
CA VAL A 193 8.22 8.34 -10.24
C VAL A 193 9.32 7.40 -10.69
N LEU A 194 10.12 7.80 -11.68
CA LEU A 194 11.18 6.95 -12.21
C LEU A 194 12.29 6.70 -11.19
N SER A 195 12.72 7.72 -10.45
CA SER A 195 13.73 7.55 -9.40
C SER A 195 13.22 6.69 -8.25
N SER A 196 11.94 6.86 -7.86
CA SER A 196 11.31 6.07 -6.81
C SER A 196 11.15 4.60 -7.22
N LEU A 197 10.73 4.32 -8.47
CA LEU A 197 10.62 2.95 -8.98
C LEU A 197 11.98 2.25 -9.05
N ILE A 198 13.04 2.92 -9.47
CA ILE A 198 14.40 2.35 -9.44
C ILE A 198 14.79 2.00 -7.99
N GLY A 199 14.57 2.93 -7.05
CA GLY A 199 14.85 2.69 -5.63
C GLY A 199 14.04 1.52 -5.05
N VAL A 200 12.76 1.42 -5.41
CA VAL A 200 11.87 0.32 -5.04
C VAL A 200 12.38 -1.02 -5.58
N VAL A 201 12.79 -1.09 -6.85
CA VAL A 201 13.35 -2.32 -7.45
C VAL A 201 14.63 -2.74 -6.71
N ILE A 202 15.55 -1.80 -6.46
CA ILE A 202 16.80 -2.08 -5.74
C ILE A 202 16.52 -2.62 -4.34
N THR A 203 15.64 -1.95 -3.59
CA THR A 203 15.32 -2.33 -2.20
C THR A 203 14.55 -3.64 -2.11
N LEU A 204 13.65 -3.95 -3.06
CA LEU A 204 12.98 -5.25 -3.13
C LEU A 204 13.97 -6.38 -3.46
N CYS A 205 14.91 -6.17 -4.37
CA CYS A 205 15.99 -7.11 -4.64
C CYS A 205 16.88 -7.32 -3.40
N MET A 206 17.20 -6.25 -2.68
CA MET A 206 17.94 -6.34 -1.40
C MET A 206 17.15 -7.13 -0.36
N MET A 207 15.83 -6.94 -0.27
CA MET A 207 14.96 -7.68 0.65
C MET A 207 14.94 -9.18 0.33
N GLY A 208 14.81 -9.53 -0.96
CA GLY A 208 14.93 -10.92 -1.43
C GLY A 208 16.29 -11.51 -1.08
N GLY A 209 17.38 -10.77 -1.31
CA GLY A 209 18.73 -11.17 -0.93
C GLY A 209 18.91 -11.37 0.59
N ALA A 210 18.32 -10.50 1.41
CA ALA A 210 18.37 -10.62 2.86
C ALA A 210 17.69 -11.91 3.35
N PHE A 211 16.53 -12.26 2.79
CA PHE A 211 15.86 -13.51 3.13
C PHE A 211 16.59 -14.76 2.62
N ILE A 212 17.33 -14.69 1.51
CA ILE A 212 18.24 -15.78 1.11
C ILE A 212 19.34 -15.97 2.17
N LEU A 213 19.93 -14.88 2.66
CA LEU A 213 20.96 -14.95 3.70
C LEU A 213 20.40 -15.53 5.01
N ILE A 214 19.19 -15.13 5.40
CA ILE A 214 18.50 -15.67 6.58
C ILE A 214 18.24 -17.17 6.41
N ASN A 215 17.74 -17.59 5.25
CA ASN A 215 17.48 -19.00 4.95
C ASN A 215 18.76 -19.85 5.03
N TYR A 216 19.86 -19.35 4.49
CA TYR A 216 21.16 -20.03 4.52
C TYR A 216 21.77 -20.10 5.93
N ASP A 217 21.62 -19.04 6.72
CA ASP A 217 22.15 -18.92 8.09
C ASP A 217 21.32 -19.67 9.13
N SER A 218 20.04 -19.95 8.82
CA SER A 218 19.11 -20.61 9.73
C SER A 218 19.57 -22.01 10.12
N THR A 219 19.29 -22.39 11.37
CA THR A 219 19.67 -23.70 11.93
C THR A 219 19.17 -24.84 11.05
N LYS A 220 20.09 -25.74 10.68
CA LYS A 220 19.79 -26.93 9.89
C LYS A 220 19.12 -27.99 10.76
N ILE A 221 18.14 -28.68 10.18
CA ILE A 221 17.40 -29.75 10.84
C ILE A 221 18.09 -31.07 10.52
N ASN A 222 18.49 -31.81 11.55
CA ASN A 222 19.10 -33.12 11.36
C ASN A 222 17.98 -34.16 11.14
N PRO A 223 17.91 -34.82 9.95
CA PRO A 223 16.87 -35.80 9.68
C PRO A 223 16.91 -36.99 10.65
N ALA A 224 18.09 -37.32 11.22
CA ALA A 224 18.21 -38.38 12.22
C ALA A 224 17.47 -38.05 13.53
N GLN A 225 17.20 -36.77 13.80
CA GLN A 225 16.51 -36.31 15.00
C GLN A 225 15.03 -36.03 14.75
N ALA A 226 14.53 -36.09 13.52
CA ALA A 226 13.18 -35.65 13.16
C ALA A 226 12.06 -36.33 13.98
N TYR A 227 12.16 -37.65 14.19
CA TYR A 227 11.10 -38.46 14.81
C TYR A 227 11.27 -38.65 16.34
N ILE A 228 12.30 -38.08 16.96
CA ILE A 228 12.59 -38.31 18.39
C ILE A 228 11.48 -37.71 19.27
N GLY A 229 10.95 -38.48 20.21
CA GLY A 229 9.91 -38.03 21.14
C GLY A 229 8.48 -38.11 20.60
N ILE A 230 8.28 -38.74 19.43
CA ILE A 230 6.97 -38.88 18.79
C ILE A 230 6.58 -40.36 18.75
N ASP A 231 5.37 -40.68 19.22
CA ASP A 231 4.82 -42.02 19.11
C ASP A 231 4.26 -42.28 17.69
N MET A 232 5.08 -42.86 16.84
CA MET A 232 4.73 -43.21 15.45
C MET A 232 3.72 -44.37 15.34
N ASN A 233 3.48 -45.10 16.44
CA ASN A 233 2.51 -46.18 16.48
C ASN A 233 1.12 -45.71 16.92
N SER A 234 0.99 -44.46 17.39
CA SER A 234 -0.29 -43.88 17.76
C SER A 234 -1.19 -43.69 16.53
N THR A 235 -2.43 -44.17 16.61
CA THR A 235 -3.45 -43.97 15.57
C THR A 235 -3.89 -42.50 15.43
N SER A 236 -3.59 -41.66 16.42
CA SER A 236 -3.86 -40.22 16.41
C SER A 236 -2.80 -39.38 15.67
N THR A 237 -1.72 -40.01 15.21
CA THR A 237 -0.64 -39.32 14.51
C THR A 237 -0.97 -39.17 13.02
N ASN A 238 -1.16 -37.93 12.57
CA ASN A 238 -1.32 -37.63 11.15
C ASN A 238 0.04 -37.71 10.42
N LYS A 239 0.34 -38.87 9.83
CA LYS A 239 1.64 -39.15 9.20
C LYS A 239 1.93 -38.26 8.00
N GLU A 240 0.92 -37.93 7.18
CA GLU A 240 1.10 -37.09 6.00
C GLU A 240 1.53 -35.67 6.36
N LEU A 241 0.87 -35.07 7.36
CA LEU A 241 1.21 -33.76 7.89
C LEU A 241 2.61 -33.75 8.53
N LEU A 242 2.96 -34.85 9.20
CA LEU A 242 4.25 -35.01 9.85
C LEU A 242 5.39 -35.13 8.84
N ASP A 243 5.22 -35.94 7.79
CA ASP A 243 6.19 -36.09 6.71
C ASP A 243 6.35 -34.80 5.89
N LEU A 244 5.29 -34.00 5.72
CA LEU A 244 5.37 -32.66 5.14
C LEU A 244 6.34 -31.77 5.93
N CYS A 245 6.18 -31.68 7.25
CA CYS A 245 7.06 -30.86 8.09
C CYS A 245 8.49 -31.40 8.15
N PHE A 246 8.67 -32.72 8.13
CA PHE A 246 10.01 -33.33 8.12
C PHE A 246 10.76 -33.18 6.80
N GLY A 247 10.06 -32.89 5.70
CA GLY A 247 10.68 -32.58 4.43
C GLY A 247 11.55 -31.31 4.45
N PHE A 248 11.34 -30.41 5.42
CA PHE A 248 12.08 -29.15 5.50
C PHE A 248 13.49 -29.32 6.10
N ARG A 249 14.48 -28.66 5.49
CA ARG A 249 15.91 -28.86 5.80
C ARG A 249 16.48 -27.87 6.80
N ASN A 250 15.83 -26.72 6.97
CA ASN A 250 16.25 -25.67 7.89
C ASN A 250 15.03 -25.08 8.61
N CYS A 251 15.30 -24.28 9.64
CA CYS A 251 14.26 -23.61 10.41
C CYS A 251 13.40 -22.66 9.55
N ASP A 252 14.01 -21.85 8.67
CA ASP A 252 13.27 -20.83 7.91
C ASP A 252 12.27 -21.43 6.93
N ASP A 253 12.65 -22.50 6.21
CA ASP A 253 11.75 -23.27 5.34
C ASP A 253 10.62 -23.89 6.16
N CYS A 254 10.94 -24.44 7.34
CA CYS A 254 9.96 -25.04 8.24
C CYS A 254 8.88 -24.02 8.67
N VAL A 255 9.28 -22.84 9.15
CA VAL A 255 8.35 -21.79 9.62
C VAL A 255 7.74 -20.97 8.48
N THR A 256 8.12 -21.23 7.22
CA THR A 256 7.45 -20.64 6.06
C THR A 256 6.14 -21.37 5.74
N SER A 257 6.03 -22.65 6.11
CA SER A 257 4.78 -23.40 6.03
C SER A 257 3.82 -23.00 7.15
N GLU A 258 2.55 -22.78 6.84
CA GLU A 258 1.51 -22.50 7.86
C GLU A 258 1.19 -23.69 8.76
N HIS A 259 1.55 -24.89 8.33
CA HIS A 259 1.26 -26.12 9.06
C HIS A 259 2.38 -26.53 10.01
N CYS A 260 3.56 -25.94 9.90
CA CYS A 260 4.77 -26.40 10.55
C CYS A 260 5.45 -25.31 11.37
N GLY A 261 6.14 -25.72 12.42
CA GLY A 261 6.90 -24.83 13.28
C GLY A 261 8.14 -25.53 13.80
N TYR A 262 9.09 -24.73 14.27
CA TYR A 262 10.39 -25.19 14.71
C TYR A 262 10.45 -25.33 16.23
N CYS A 263 10.83 -26.51 16.71
CA CYS A 263 11.09 -26.80 18.11
C CYS A 263 12.60 -26.83 18.36
N SER A 264 13.08 -26.07 19.34
CA SER A 264 14.50 -25.98 19.68
C SER A 264 14.72 -25.98 21.19
N LEU A 265 15.95 -26.26 21.63
CA LEU A 265 16.35 -26.09 23.03
C LEU A 265 16.49 -24.60 23.37
N ARG A 266 16.03 -24.21 24.56
CA ARG A 266 16.22 -22.87 25.10
C ARG A 266 17.71 -22.66 25.45
N GLU A 267 18.26 -21.47 25.19
CA GLU A 267 19.71 -21.20 25.36
C GLU A 267 20.23 -21.49 26.78
N GLU A 268 19.40 -21.34 27.81
CA GLU A 268 19.76 -21.60 29.21
C GLU A 268 19.96 -23.09 29.52
N SER A 269 19.42 -24.01 28.71
CA SER A 269 19.54 -25.47 28.90
C SER A 269 20.73 -26.08 28.13
N SER A 270 21.68 -25.23 27.68
CA SER A 270 22.84 -25.52 26.83
C SER A 270 23.90 -26.49 27.39
N SER A 271 23.62 -27.23 28.47
CA SER A 271 24.48 -28.32 28.92
C SER A 271 24.50 -29.52 27.97
N LEU A 272 23.60 -29.59 26.98
CA LEU A 272 23.66 -30.57 25.89
C LEU A 272 24.43 -30.02 24.67
N PRO A 273 25.53 -30.67 24.23
CA PRO A 273 26.36 -30.22 23.12
C PRO A 273 25.74 -30.43 21.72
N THR A 274 24.53 -30.98 21.65
CA THR A 274 23.86 -31.27 20.38
C THR A 274 22.87 -30.16 20.04
N THR A 275 23.06 -29.50 18.90
CA THR A 275 22.07 -28.64 18.25
C THR A 275 20.82 -29.46 17.94
N PHE A 276 19.93 -29.58 18.92
CA PHE A 276 18.64 -30.23 18.77
C PHE A 276 17.67 -29.25 18.12
N GLY A 277 17.04 -29.67 17.04
CA GLY A 277 15.94 -28.94 16.44
C GLY A 277 15.11 -29.82 15.53
N GLN A 278 13.79 -29.69 15.63
CA GLN A 278 12.81 -30.47 14.86
C GLN A 278 11.81 -29.52 14.19
N CYS A 279 11.41 -29.84 12.96
CA CYS A 279 10.24 -29.22 12.33
C CYS A 279 9.02 -30.09 12.64
N LEU A 280 8.00 -29.52 13.28
CA LEU A 280 6.84 -30.25 13.79
C LEU A 280 5.53 -29.55 13.39
N PRO A 281 4.42 -30.28 13.23
CA PRO A 281 3.12 -29.67 12.97
C PRO A 281 2.68 -28.74 14.10
N VAL A 282 2.20 -27.53 13.75
CA VAL A 282 1.71 -26.50 14.67
C VAL A 282 0.35 -26.88 15.24
N ASN A 283 0.14 -26.67 16.54
CA ASN A 283 -1.19 -26.78 17.13
C ASN A 283 -2.04 -25.55 16.77
N SER A 284 -3.08 -25.76 15.96
CA SER A 284 -3.98 -24.69 15.51
C SER A 284 -4.74 -24.00 16.64
N GLU A 285 -4.99 -24.69 17.77
CA GLU A 285 -5.65 -24.08 18.94
C GLU A 285 -4.70 -23.21 19.75
N ASN A 286 -3.44 -23.63 19.85
CA ASN A 286 -2.40 -22.93 20.59
C ASN A 286 -1.07 -22.96 19.82
N THR A 287 -0.84 -21.95 18.98
CA THR A 287 0.32 -21.89 18.07
C THR A 287 1.67 -21.74 18.78
N GLN A 288 1.68 -21.62 20.11
CA GLN A 288 2.89 -21.66 20.93
C GLN A 288 3.42 -23.09 21.16
N HIS A 289 2.71 -24.12 20.70
CA HIS A 289 3.07 -25.51 20.88
C HIS A 289 2.89 -26.32 19.59
N SER A 290 3.61 -27.43 19.49
CA SER A 290 3.43 -28.43 18.43
C SER A 290 2.33 -29.45 18.79
N LEU A 291 1.79 -30.17 17.80
CA LEU A 291 0.90 -31.32 18.07
C LEU A 291 1.63 -32.48 18.74
N TYR A 292 2.89 -32.69 18.34
CA TYR A 292 3.69 -33.87 18.69
C TYR A 292 5.09 -33.46 19.15
N GLY A 293 5.83 -34.39 19.73
CA GLY A 293 7.23 -34.19 20.11
C GLY A 293 7.42 -33.37 21.39
N TYR A 294 8.65 -32.87 21.60
CA TYR A 294 9.05 -32.23 22.86
C TYR A 294 8.43 -30.86 23.11
N CYS A 295 7.95 -30.19 22.05
CA CYS A 295 7.27 -28.90 22.12
C CYS A 295 5.75 -29.03 22.26
N LYS A 296 5.22 -30.24 22.51
CA LYS A 296 3.80 -30.46 22.73
C LYS A 296 3.32 -29.81 24.03
N ASP A 297 2.09 -29.31 24.02
CA ASP A 297 1.44 -28.76 25.20
C ASP A 297 1.27 -29.82 26.31
N GLY A 298 1.48 -29.44 27.57
CA GLY A 298 1.39 -30.32 28.74
C GLY A 298 2.59 -31.25 28.99
N MET A 299 3.70 -31.12 28.27
CA MET A 299 4.91 -31.93 28.50
C MET A 299 5.66 -31.47 29.78
N ASN A 300 6.09 -32.39 30.65
CA ASN A 300 6.80 -32.07 31.91
C ASN A 300 8.07 -31.21 31.72
N ASN A 301 8.69 -31.26 30.54
CA ASN A 301 9.90 -30.51 30.19
C ASN A 301 9.60 -29.29 29.28
N ALA A 302 8.36 -28.80 29.23
CA ALA A 302 7.97 -27.68 28.37
C ALA A 302 8.81 -26.40 28.59
N THR A 303 9.45 -26.24 29.75
CA THR A 303 10.32 -25.09 30.03
C THR A 303 11.68 -25.15 29.32
N ALA A 304 12.15 -26.34 28.95
CA ALA A 304 13.46 -26.55 28.33
C ALA A 304 13.44 -26.35 26.81
N TYR A 305 12.27 -26.48 26.18
CA TYR A 305 12.08 -26.38 24.75
C TYR A 305 11.27 -25.13 24.38
N LEU A 306 11.64 -24.49 23.29
CA LEU A 306 10.95 -23.34 22.72
C LEU A 306 10.42 -23.72 21.34
N PHE A 307 9.11 -23.59 21.16
CA PHE A 307 8.46 -23.73 19.87
C PHE A 307 8.24 -22.36 19.23
N THR A 308 8.44 -22.27 17.92
CA THR A 308 8.15 -21.07 17.16
C THR A 308 7.64 -21.44 15.76
N ASP A 309 6.54 -20.81 15.37
CA ASP A 309 5.87 -20.96 14.08
C ASP A 309 6.27 -19.88 13.06
N THR A 310 7.10 -18.92 13.46
CA THR A 310 7.24 -17.65 12.72
C THR A 310 8.66 -17.10 12.62
N SER A 311 9.56 -17.50 13.53
CA SER A 311 10.84 -16.82 13.70
C SER A 311 11.98 -17.80 13.92
N CYS A 312 13.09 -17.60 13.22
CA CYS A 312 14.30 -18.39 13.38
C CYS A 312 15.45 -17.50 13.83
N LYS A 313 16.30 -18.02 14.70
CA LYS A 313 17.50 -17.30 15.12
C LYS A 313 18.45 -17.16 13.92
N THR A 314 18.89 -15.94 13.65
CA THR A 314 19.86 -15.61 12.60
C THR A 314 20.68 -14.39 12.99
N ARG A 315 21.90 -14.26 12.45
CA ARG A 315 22.71 -13.04 12.60
C ARG A 315 22.21 -11.86 11.76
N PHE A 316 21.30 -12.10 10.81
CA PHE A 316 20.83 -11.10 9.85
C PHE A 316 19.52 -10.42 10.25
N THR A 317 19.04 -10.55 11.49
CA THR A 317 17.73 -10.02 11.92
C THR A 317 17.51 -8.53 11.66
N VAL A 318 18.54 -7.71 11.81
CA VAL A 318 18.44 -6.25 11.59
C VAL A 318 18.36 -5.89 10.10
N LEU A 319 18.87 -6.75 9.21
CA LEU A 319 19.05 -6.44 7.80
C LEU A 319 17.70 -6.19 7.07
N PRO A 320 16.68 -7.07 7.15
CA PRO A 320 15.37 -6.80 6.54
C PRO A 320 14.70 -5.55 7.09
N ILE A 321 14.88 -5.24 8.38
CA ILE A 321 14.29 -4.06 9.03
C ILE A 321 14.85 -2.78 8.42
N VAL A 322 16.18 -2.69 8.28
CA VAL A 322 16.85 -1.53 7.66
C VAL A 322 16.45 -1.41 6.19
N ILE A 323 16.39 -2.52 5.46
CA ILE A 323 15.97 -2.52 4.05
C ILE A 323 14.51 -2.07 3.92
N MET A 324 13.63 -2.48 4.83
CA MET A 324 12.23 -2.07 4.82
C MET A 324 12.04 -0.57 5.09
N ILE A 325 12.83 0.00 6.01
CA ILE A 325 12.89 1.45 6.25
C ILE A 325 13.35 2.18 4.98
N LEU A 326 14.40 1.67 4.32
CA LEU A 326 14.89 2.24 3.07
C LEU A 326 13.84 2.15 1.95
N TYR A 327 13.21 0.99 1.79
CA TYR A 327 12.12 0.73 0.83
C TYR A 327 10.97 1.73 1.01
N ILE A 328 10.47 1.89 2.24
CA ILE A 328 9.39 2.84 2.54
C ILE A 328 9.82 4.28 2.25
N SER A 329 11.07 4.63 2.57
CA SER A 329 11.60 5.97 2.31
C SER A 329 11.64 6.28 0.80
N VAL A 330 12.22 5.39 -0.01
CA VAL A 330 12.29 5.59 -1.47
C VAL A 330 10.92 5.54 -2.15
N TYR A 331 10.00 4.74 -1.62
CA TYR A 331 8.62 4.69 -2.09
C TYR A 331 7.88 6.00 -1.81
N SER A 332 7.98 6.52 -0.58
CA SER A 332 7.32 7.77 -0.17
C SER A 332 7.77 8.99 -0.98
N LEU A 333 9.01 9.00 -1.49
CA LEU A 333 9.54 10.10 -2.30
C LEU A 333 8.83 10.29 -3.66
N GLY A 334 8.23 9.23 -4.23
CA GLY A 334 7.63 9.30 -5.56
C GLY A 334 6.36 8.47 -5.69
N MET A 335 6.48 7.14 -5.66
CA MET A 335 5.34 6.23 -5.87
C MET A 335 4.23 6.40 -4.83
N GLY A 336 4.50 6.96 -3.65
CA GLY A 336 3.47 7.35 -2.68
C GLY A 336 2.53 8.43 -3.22
N PRO A 337 2.96 9.71 -3.32
CA PRO A 337 2.06 10.81 -3.66
C PRO A 337 1.78 10.96 -5.16
N ILE A 338 2.72 10.62 -6.06
CA ILE A 338 2.62 11.00 -7.47
C ILE A 338 1.41 10.36 -8.18
N PRO A 339 1.07 9.07 -8.00
CA PRO A 339 -0.11 8.50 -8.65
C PRO A 339 -1.40 9.26 -8.34
N TRP A 340 -1.57 9.74 -7.11
CA TRP A 340 -2.72 10.56 -6.70
C TRP A 340 -2.69 11.96 -7.31
N VAL A 341 -1.54 12.64 -7.24
CA VAL A 341 -1.35 13.97 -7.82
C VAL A 341 -1.56 13.95 -9.33
N PHE A 342 -0.97 12.97 -10.01
CA PHE A 342 -1.09 12.80 -11.46
C PHE A 342 -2.55 12.60 -11.89
N ASN A 343 -3.29 11.72 -11.19
CA ASN A 343 -4.70 11.49 -11.49
C ASN A 343 -5.58 12.72 -11.20
N ALA A 344 -5.19 13.61 -10.30
CA ALA A 344 -5.92 14.87 -10.08
C ALA A 344 -5.68 15.92 -11.19
N GLU A 345 -4.50 15.90 -11.82
CA GLU A 345 -4.07 16.93 -12.78
C GLU A 345 -4.31 16.56 -14.25
N VAL A 346 -4.23 15.26 -14.61
CA VAL A 346 -4.14 14.83 -16.01
C VAL A 346 -5.47 14.84 -16.76
N TYR A 347 -6.60 14.77 -16.04
CA TYR A 347 -7.91 14.63 -16.65
C TYR A 347 -8.57 15.99 -16.96
N PRO A 348 -9.25 16.09 -18.12
CA PRO A 348 -10.09 17.24 -18.40
C PRO A 348 -11.22 17.31 -17.38
N ILE A 349 -11.66 18.52 -17.04
CA ILE A 349 -12.62 18.78 -15.96
C ILE A 349 -13.89 17.94 -16.09
N TRP A 350 -14.50 17.89 -17.29
CA TRP A 350 -15.73 17.15 -17.58
C TRP A 350 -15.63 15.63 -17.36
N ALA A 351 -14.41 15.06 -17.41
CA ALA A 351 -14.17 13.63 -17.21
C ALA A 351 -13.49 13.33 -15.86
N ARG A 352 -13.03 14.36 -15.14
CA ARG A 352 -12.14 14.23 -13.99
C ARG A 352 -12.74 13.35 -12.90
N GLY A 353 -13.98 13.60 -12.49
CA GLY A 353 -14.65 12.80 -11.46
C GLY A 353 -14.72 11.31 -11.82
N THR A 354 -15.16 10.98 -13.03
CA THR A 354 -15.25 9.59 -13.51
C THR A 354 -13.87 8.93 -13.63
N CYS A 355 -12.87 9.62 -14.18
CA CYS A 355 -11.54 9.05 -14.37
C CYS A 355 -10.78 8.86 -13.05
N VAL A 356 -10.87 9.82 -12.12
CA VAL A 356 -10.34 9.68 -10.76
C VAL A 356 -11.00 8.49 -10.06
N ALA A 357 -12.33 8.34 -10.17
CA ALA A 357 -13.03 7.19 -9.60
C ALA A 357 -12.56 5.86 -10.19
N LEU A 358 -12.40 5.77 -11.51
CA LEU A 358 -11.94 4.54 -12.18
C LEU A 358 -10.49 4.18 -11.83
N SER A 359 -9.61 5.18 -11.75
CA SER A 359 -8.22 4.99 -11.33
C SER A 359 -8.13 4.57 -9.85
N THR A 360 -9.00 5.12 -8.99
CA THR A 360 -9.10 4.76 -7.57
C THR A 360 -9.68 3.35 -7.39
N PHE A 361 -10.68 2.98 -8.19
CA PHE A 361 -11.18 1.61 -8.24
C PHE A 361 -10.06 0.63 -8.62
N THR A 362 -9.26 0.97 -9.64
CA THR A 362 -8.09 0.19 -10.04
C THR A 362 -7.10 0.04 -8.88
N ASN A 363 -6.81 1.13 -8.15
CA ASN A 363 -5.97 1.10 -6.96
C ASN A 363 -6.48 0.06 -5.94
N TRP A 364 -7.74 0.16 -5.53
CA TRP A 364 -8.28 -0.73 -4.50
C TRP A 364 -8.44 -2.17 -4.96
N THR A 365 -8.72 -2.42 -6.24
CA THR A 365 -8.72 -3.79 -6.81
C THR A 365 -7.34 -4.44 -6.69
N PHE A 366 -6.27 -3.73 -7.10
CA PHE A 366 -4.92 -4.28 -7.02
C PHE A 366 -4.38 -4.33 -5.58
N ASN A 367 -4.80 -3.42 -4.70
CA ASN A 367 -4.54 -3.52 -3.27
C ASN A 367 -5.12 -4.82 -2.70
N LEU A 368 -6.39 -5.12 -2.99
CA LEU A 368 -7.07 -6.34 -2.55
C LEU A 368 -6.35 -7.59 -3.09
N LEU A 369 -6.03 -7.58 -4.39
CA LEU A 369 -5.32 -8.68 -5.04
C LEU A 369 -4.00 -8.98 -4.33
N MET A 370 -3.17 -7.95 -4.10
CA MET A 370 -1.86 -8.11 -3.46
C MET A 370 -1.96 -8.53 -1.99
N SER A 371 -2.96 -8.02 -1.27
CA SER A 371 -3.16 -8.34 0.14
C SER A 371 -3.63 -9.78 0.33
N LEU A 372 -4.53 -10.28 -0.52
CA LEU A 372 -5.03 -11.66 -0.45
C LEU A 372 -4.00 -12.68 -0.94
N THR A 373 -3.17 -12.32 -1.91
CA THR A 373 -2.24 -13.28 -2.54
C THR A 373 -0.89 -13.39 -1.83
N TYR A 374 -0.46 -12.38 -1.06
CA TYR A 374 0.89 -12.34 -0.52
C TYR A 374 1.27 -13.55 0.33
N LEU A 375 0.43 -13.93 1.30
CA LEU A 375 0.76 -15.03 2.19
C LEU A 375 0.85 -16.35 1.41
N SER A 376 -0.15 -16.62 0.58
CA SER A 376 -0.18 -17.81 -0.30
C SER A 376 0.99 -17.83 -1.29
N LEU A 377 1.38 -16.68 -1.83
CA LEU A 377 2.54 -16.55 -2.71
C LEU A 377 3.83 -16.86 -1.96
N SER A 378 4.01 -16.29 -0.76
CA SER A 378 5.21 -16.51 0.05
C SER A 378 5.38 -17.97 0.47
N GLN A 379 4.28 -18.70 0.66
CA GLN A 379 4.27 -20.14 0.91
C GLN A 379 4.56 -20.94 -0.37
N ALA A 380 3.98 -20.55 -1.51
CA ALA A 380 4.11 -21.30 -2.76
C ALA A 380 5.51 -21.23 -3.40
N ILE A 381 6.20 -20.08 -3.30
CA ILE A 381 7.51 -19.89 -3.94
C ILE A 381 8.65 -19.59 -2.98
N THR A 382 8.40 -19.36 -1.69
CA THR A 382 9.28 -18.80 -0.63
C THR A 382 9.17 -17.28 -0.40
N LYS A 383 9.52 -16.85 0.81
CA LYS A 383 9.59 -15.43 1.22
C LYS A 383 10.49 -14.60 0.27
N HIS A 384 11.70 -15.08 -0.01
CA HIS A 384 12.64 -14.39 -0.89
C HIS A 384 12.16 -14.36 -2.34
N GLY A 385 11.60 -15.47 -2.84
CA GLY A 385 10.99 -15.54 -4.17
C GLY A 385 9.89 -14.50 -4.38
N ALA A 386 9.04 -14.28 -3.37
CA ALA A 386 7.98 -13.26 -3.43
C ALA A 386 8.53 -11.84 -3.60
N PHE A 387 9.58 -11.47 -2.86
CA PHE A 387 10.20 -10.14 -3.01
C PHE A 387 10.86 -9.95 -4.38
N PHE A 388 11.53 -10.98 -4.94
CA PHE A 388 12.08 -10.90 -6.30
C PHE A 388 10.99 -10.79 -7.37
N LEU A 389 9.85 -11.47 -7.18
CA LEU A 389 8.71 -11.34 -8.08
C LEU A 389 8.19 -9.88 -8.07
N TYR A 390 8.02 -9.30 -6.89
CA TYR A 390 7.58 -7.90 -6.76
C TYR A 390 8.62 -6.91 -7.33
N ALA A 391 9.92 -7.21 -7.20
CA ALA A 391 10.97 -6.43 -7.84
C ALA A 391 10.84 -6.49 -9.38
N GLY A 392 10.60 -7.67 -9.95
CA GLY A 392 10.38 -7.87 -11.37
C GLY A 392 9.15 -7.12 -11.89
N ILE A 393 8.03 -7.18 -11.17
CA ILE A 393 6.81 -6.44 -11.52
C ILE A 393 7.04 -4.92 -11.44
N SER A 394 7.73 -4.45 -10.41
CA SER A 394 8.08 -3.03 -10.25
C SER A 394 9.00 -2.55 -11.36
N PHE A 395 9.96 -3.38 -11.80
CA PHE A 395 10.85 -3.09 -12.91
C PHE A 395 10.10 -3.02 -14.25
N PHE A 396 9.12 -3.90 -14.45
CA PHE A 396 8.23 -3.81 -15.62
C PHE A 396 7.42 -2.50 -15.61
N GLY A 397 6.91 -2.09 -14.44
CA GLY A 397 6.28 -0.78 -14.26
C GLY A 397 7.23 0.38 -14.60
N PHE A 398 8.48 0.32 -14.15
CA PHE A 398 9.51 1.30 -14.50
C PHE A 398 9.69 1.44 -16.01
N ILE A 399 9.78 0.33 -16.75
CA ILE A 399 9.92 0.35 -18.21
C ILE A 399 8.72 1.05 -18.86
N ILE A 400 7.49 0.70 -18.46
CA ILE A 400 6.27 1.31 -19.00
C ILE A 400 6.28 2.82 -18.79
N PHE A 401 6.56 3.30 -17.57
CA PHE A 401 6.56 4.73 -17.27
C PHE A 401 7.74 5.47 -17.90
N TYR A 402 8.88 4.81 -18.07
CA TYR A 402 10.03 5.41 -18.74
C TYR A 402 9.67 5.87 -20.16
N PHE A 403 8.92 5.03 -20.90
CA PHE A 403 8.48 5.33 -22.26
C PHE A 403 7.16 6.10 -22.35
N SER A 404 6.23 5.90 -21.43
CA SER A 404 4.86 6.41 -21.56
C SER A 404 4.56 7.66 -20.75
N ALA A 405 5.30 7.95 -19.67
CA ALA A 405 4.98 9.05 -18.76
C ALA A 405 5.49 10.40 -19.31
N PRO A 406 4.61 11.36 -19.63
CA PRO A 406 5.03 12.71 -19.94
C PRO A 406 5.32 13.51 -18.66
N GLU A 407 6.11 14.59 -18.76
CA GLU A 407 6.28 15.53 -17.65
C GLU A 407 5.12 16.53 -17.64
N THR A 408 4.43 16.65 -16.50
CA THR A 408 3.28 17.56 -16.33
C THR A 408 3.64 18.84 -15.58
N ARG A 409 4.85 18.96 -15.02
CA ARG A 409 5.26 20.12 -14.21
C ARG A 409 5.14 21.44 -14.99
N GLY A 410 4.50 22.42 -14.36
CA GLY A 410 4.39 23.80 -14.85
C GLY A 410 3.52 23.97 -16.10
N ARG A 411 2.82 22.91 -16.53
CA ARG A 411 1.89 22.94 -17.65
C ARG A 411 0.49 23.27 -17.16
N ARG A 412 -0.22 24.12 -17.89
CA ARG A 412 -1.67 24.33 -17.66
C ARG A 412 -2.44 23.07 -18.04
N ILE A 413 -3.63 22.86 -17.47
CA ILE A 413 -4.49 21.69 -17.76
C ILE A 413 -4.70 21.51 -19.28
N GLU A 414 -4.92 22.61 -20.00
CA GLU A 414 -5.11 22.62 -21.45
C GLU A 414 -3.85 22.19 -22.22
N GLU A 415 -2.68 22.49 -21.68
CA GLU A 415 -1.39 22.05 -22.25
C GLU A 415 -1.13 20.58 -21.94
N ILE A 416 -1.59 20.09 -20.78
CA ILE A 416 -1.53 18.66 -20.42
C ILE A 416 -2.42 17.84 -21.35
N GLU A 417 -3.65 18.31 -21.65
CA GLU A 417 -4.54 17.66 -22.61
C GLU A 417 -3.86 17.48 -23.98
N ARG A 418 -3.15 18.51 -24.44
CA ARG A 418 -2.40 18.47 -25.70
C ARG A 418 -1.24 17.47 -25.71
N LEU A 419 -0.69 17.06 -24.56
CA LEU A 419 0.35 16.03 -24.49
C LEU A 419 -0.18 14.65 -24.90
N PHE A 420 -1.48 14.41 -24.76
CA PHE A 420 -2.11 13.14 -25.12
C PHE A 420 -2.78 13.18 -26.50
N MET A 421 -3.00 14.37 -27.05
CA MET A 421 -3.62 14.59 -28.35
C MET A 421 -2.66 14.28 -29.51
N ASN A 422 -3.20 13.69 -30.57
CA ASN A 422 -2.48 13.55 -31.84
C ASN A 422 -2.54 14.86 -32.64
N GLU A 423 -1.62 15.06 -33.58
CA GLU A 423 -1.53 16.29 -34.40
C GLU A 423 -2.85 16.66 -35.13
N LYS A 424 -3.61 15.64 -35.56
CA LYS A 424 -4.96 15.83 -36.15
C LYS A 424 -5.95 16.43 -35.16
N GLU A 425 -5.93 15.99 -33.91
CA GLU A 425 -6.82 16.48 -32.86
C GLU A 425 -6.45 17.93 -32.51
N ILE A 426 -5.16 18.24 -32.37
CA ILE A 426 -4.65 19.60 -32.12
C ILE A 426 -5.09 20.55 -33.25
N THR A 427 -4.98 20.11 -34.50
CA THR A 427 -5.39 20.91 -35.67
C THR A 427 -6.90 21.15 -35.67
N SER A 428 -7.70 20.12 -35.34
CA SER A 428 -9.16 20.26 -35.25
C SER A 428 -9.60 21.23 -34.15
N GLU A 429 -8.97 21.16 -32.97
CA GLU A 429 -9.25 22.06 -31.85
C GLU A 429 -8.87 23.51 -32.21
N ARG A 430 -7.72 23.69 -32.88
CA ARG A 430 -7.25 25.00 -33.33
C ARG A 430 -8.23 25.63 -34.32
N ASN A 431 -8.74 24.86 -35.29
CA ASN A 431 -9.71 25.35 -36.27
C ASN A 431 -11.02 25.76 -35.61
N GLN A 432 -11.56 24.94 -34.70
CA GLN A 432 -12.78 25.27 -33.94
C GLN A 432 -12.59 26.53 -33.08
N ARG A 433 -11.43 26.69 -32.43
CA ARG A 433 -11.14 27.89 -31.63
C ARG A 433 -11.02 29.13 -32.53
N HIS A 434 -10.45 29.00 -33.73
CA HIS A 434 -10.37 30.08 -34.71
C HIS A 434 -11.76 30.49 -35.21
N GLU A 435 -12.61 29.53 -35.59
CA GLU A 435 -14.01 29.79 -36.00
C GLU A 435 -14.81 30.49 -34.90
N LYS A 436 -14.68 30.06 -33.63
CA LYS A 436 -15.34 30.72 -32.50
C LYS A 436 -14.84 32.15 -32.27
N THR A 437 -13.55 32.40 -32.49
CA THR A 437 -12.97 33.75 -32.36
C THR A 437 -13.48 34.67 -33.48
N VAL A 438 -13.56 34.15 -34.71
CA VAL A 438 -14.09 34.88 -35.88
C VAL A 438 -15.59 35.14 -35.72
N SER A 439 -16.41 34.14 -35.40
CA SER A 439 -17.85 34.35 -35.18
C SER A 439 -18.15 35.22 -33.96
N GLY A 440 -17.34 35.14 -32.90
CA GLY A 440 -17.49 35.96 -31.71
C GLY A 440 -17.04 37.41 -31.86
N SER A 441 -16.34 37.77 -32.94
CA SER A 441 -16.00 39.16 -33.28
C SER A 441 -16.89 39.77 -34.37
N VAL A 442 -17.91 39.02 -34.82
CA VAL A 442 -18.95 39.49 -35.76
C VAL A 442 -20.24 39.89 -35.02
N ILE A 443 -20.26 39.85 -33.69
CA ILE A 443 -21.31 40.43 -32.84
C ILE A 443 -20.69 41.60 -32.07
#